data_AF-A0A7X9J5V1-F1
#
_entry.id   AF-A0A7X9J5V1-F1
#
_cell.length_a   1.000
_cell.length_b   1.000
_cell.length_c   1.000
_cell.angle_alpha   90.00
_cell.angle_beta   90.00
_cell.angle_gamma   90.00
#
_symmetry.space_group_name_H-M   'P 1'
#
loop_
_entity.id
_entity.type
_entity.pdbx_description
1 polymer ?
#
loop_
_entity_poly.entity_id
_entity_poly.type
_entity_poly.pdbx_seq_one_letter_code
_entity_poly.pdbx_strand_id
1 'polypeptide(L)'
;MKKGMLFALALVLILGVILAPTPKTVLAKTLEPQPQPVAGIADGAWSTGTEVSIDLASTPAPYDWLQLLADGVKITEPGQICHSFRGAQFKWVGTIYQLMDGKWVKLETTTSRGTSEENQYSVCAVAPSAGTYALFGYYTGPAEAQKTMGVCSTQTFYDKRVGYVDDGDYYYQIFARAPMNVGETITVEIVSTDPAEALATLDTSSFNYTSVSTGVDGLLFFQEFSSTELLNSITIRLYTSSCYEQYTLEPTYGYIFPLPE
;
A
#
# COMPACT_ATOMS: atom_id res chain seq x y z
N MET A 1 -42.87 47.50 1.97
CA MET A 1 -42.72 46.21 2.69
C MET A 1 -42.09 45.08 1.85
N LYS A 2 -42.33 44.98 0.52
CA LYS A 2 -41.73 43.93 -0.33
C LYS A 2 -40.19 43.94 -0.47
N LYS A 3 -39.55 45.13 -0.46
CA LYS A 3 -38.08 45.26 -0.62
C LYS A 3 -37.28 44.80 0.61
N GLY A 4 -37.82 45.00 1.82
CA GLY A 4 -37.18 44.55 3.07
C GLY A 4 -37.22 43.04 3.24
N MET A 5 -38.31 42.39 2.80
CA MET A 5 -38.47 40.94 2.87
C MET A 5 -37.50 40.21 1.94
N LEU A 6 -37.26 40.73 0.72
CA LEU A 6 -36.27 40.16 -0.21
C LEU A 6 -34.84 40.28 0.34
N PHE A 7 -34.52 41.39 1.00
CA PHE A 7 -33.20 41.61 1.57
C PHE A 7 -32.91 40.65 2.74
N ALA A 8 -33.90 40.43 3.62
CA ALA A 8 -33.78 39.48 4.71
C ALA A 8 -33.61 38.03 4.20
N LEU A 9 -34.32 37.66 3.12
CA LEU A 9 -34.21 36.32 2.54
C LEU A 9 -32.83 36.07 1.90
N ALA A 10 -32.29 37.07 1.19
CA ALA A 10 -30.96 36.98 0.60
C ALA A 10 -29.86 36.85 1.68
N LEU A 11 -30.00 37.56 2.80
CA LEU A 11 -29.05 37.51 3.90
C LEU A 11 -29.00 36.11 4.56
N VAL A 12 -30.15 35.49 4.76
CA VAL A 12 -30.25 34.12 5.34
C VAL A 12 -29.61 33.08 4.41
N LEU A 13 -29.78 33.23 3.10
CA LEU A 13 -29.23 32.29 2.12
C LEU A 13 -27.70 32.39 2.04
N ILE A 14 -27.14 33.60 2.10
CA ILE A 14 -25.69 33.82 2.15
C ILE A 14 -25.10 33.28 3.46
N LEU A 15 -25.75 33.53 4.60
CA LEU A 15 -25.29 33.02 5.89
C LEU A 15 -25.30 31.48 5.95
N GLY A 16 -26.31 30.85 5.31
CA GLY A 16 -26.41 29.40 5.23
C GLY A 16 -25.27 28.75 4.43
N VAL A 17 -24.76 29.43 3.40
CA VAL A 17 -23.62 28.93 2.60
C VAL A 17 -22.30 29.07 3.36
N ILE A 18 -22.12 30.14 4.15
CA ILE A 18 -20.89 30.37 4.92
C ILE A 18 -20.79 29.42 6.13
N LEU A 19 -21.93 29.02 6.70
CA LEU A 19 -22.00 28.09 7.84
C LEU A 19 -22.05 26.61 7.43
N ALA A 20 -21.98 26.30 6.13
CA ALA A 20 -21.87 24.92 5.70
C ALA A 20 -20.57 24.32 6.25
N PRO A 21 -20.63 23.18 6.97
CA PRO A 21 -19.43 22.54 7.48
C PRO A 21 -18.52 22.21 6.30
N THR A 22 -17.30 22.76 6.31
CA THR A 22 -16.28 22.40 5.33
C THR A 22 -16.13 20.88 5.37
N PRO A 23 -16.28 20.17 4.25
CA PRO A 23 -16.00 18.74 4.23
C PRO A 23 -14.57 18.57 4.70
N LYS A 24 -14.38 17.84 5.80
CA LYS A 24 -13.05 17.48 6.26
C LYS A 24 -12.42 16.70 5.12
N THR A 25 -11.39 17.25 4.50
CA THR A 25 -10.52 16.50 3.60
C THR A 25 -9.89 15.41 4.43
N VAL A 26 -10.42 14.19 4.30
CA VAL A 26 -9.76 13.00 4.83
C VAL A 26 -8.53 12.84 3.96
N LEU A 27 -7.36 13.17 4.52
CA LEU A 27 -6.10 12.72 3.95
C LEU A 27 -6.18 11.20 3.90
N ALA A 28 -6.30 10.66 2.70
CA ALA A 28 -6.18 9.22 2.50
C ALA A 28 -4.75 8.86 2.90
N LYS A 29 -4.61 8.28 4.10
CA LYS A 29 -3.36 7.65 4.49
C LYS A 29 -3.18 6.49 3.51
N THR A 30 -2.30 6.65 2.53
CA THR A 30 -1.78 5.54 1.74
C THR A 30 -1.15 4.62 2.76
N LEU A 31 -1.85 3.55 3.12
CA LEU A 31 -1.27 2.45 3.85
C LEU A 31 -0.03 2.06 3.03
N GLU A 32 1.13 1.89 3.69
CA GLU A 32 2.16 1.00 3.14
C GLU A 32 1.43 -0.20 2.53
N PRO A 33 1.84 -0.72 1.36
CA PRO A 33 1.20 -1.90 0.79
C PRO A 33 1.22 -3.00 1.84
N GLN A 34 0.14 -3.07 2.63
CA GLN A 34 -0.24 -4.21 3.43
C GLN A 34 -0.18 -5.30 2.39
N PRO A 35 0.68 -6.32 2.57
CA PRO A 35 0.84 -7.35 1.59
C PRO A 35 -0.57 -7.81 1.24
N GLN A 36 -1.01 -7.49 0.03
CA GLN A 36 -2.34 -7.84 -0.39
C GLN A 36 -2.41 -9.36 -0.22
N PRO A 37 -3.48 -9.91 0.36
CA PRO A 37 -3.60 -11.35 0.51
C PRO A 37 -3.25 -11.97 -0.82
N VAL A 38 -2.13 -12.73 -0.87
CA VAL A 38 -1.64 -13.25 -2.14
C VAL A 38 -2.76 -14.14 -2.64
N ALA A 39 -3.38 -13.72 -3.74
CA ALA A 39 -4.54 -14.39 -4.30
C ALA A 39 -4.23 -15.90 -4.43
N GLY A 40 -5.09 -16.75 -3.90
CA GLY A 40 -4.91 -18.19 -3.91
C GLY A 40 -4.36 -18.83 -2.63
N ILE A 41 -3.95 -18.05 -1.61
CA ILE A 41 -3.44 -18.63 -0.34
C ILE A 41 -4.58 -19.11 0.57
N ALA A 42 -5.54 -18.23 0.81
CA ALA A 42 -6.69 -18.46 1.67
C ALA A 42 -7.96 -18.09 0.91
N ASP A 43 -8.02 -18.46 -0.37
CA ASP A 43 -9.27 -18.36 -1.14
C ASP A 43 -10.24 -19.43 -0.62
N GLY A 44 -11.50 -19.04 -0.48
CA GLY A 44 -12.57 -19.92 -0.04
C GLY A 44 -13.49 -19.23 0.95
N ALA A 45 -14.33 -20.02 1.60
CA ALA A 45 -15.30 -19.54 2.56
C ALA A 45 -15.06 -20.18 3.93
N TRP A 46 -15.54 -19.51 4.97
CA TRP A 46 -15.64 -20.10 6.29
C TRP A 46 -16.67 -21.22 6.33
N SER A 47 -16.41 -22.25 7.14
CA SER A 47 -17.31 -23.41 7.27
C SER A 47 -18.63 -23.09 8.00
N THR A 48 -18.68 -21.98 8.73
CA THR A 48 -19.85 -21.54 9.52
C THR A 48 -19.75 -20.03 9.78
N GLY A 49 -20.83 -19.42 10.26
CA GLY A 49 -20.87 -17.99 10.60
C GLY A 49 -21.20 -17.08 9.42
N THR A 50 -21.01 -15.78 9.63
CA THR A 50 -21.19 -14.74 8.62
C THR A 50 -19.87 -14.02 8.43
N GLU A 51 -19.42 -13.92 7.18
CA GLU A 51 -18.19 -13.23 6.85
C GLU A 51 -18.31 -11.73 7.14
N VAL A 52 -17.25 -11.16 7.68
CA VAL A 52 -17.16 -9.76 8.07
C VAL A 52 -15.80 -9.21 7.67
N SER A 53 -15.81 -8.05 7.01
CA SER A 53 -14.57 -7.35 6.69
C SER A 53 -13.90 -6.86 7.97
N ILE A 54 -12.58 -7.03 8.05
CA ILE A 54 -11.76 -6.58 9.18
C ILE A 54 -10.99 -5.32 8.78
N ASP A 55 -11.20 -4.25 9.54
CA ASP A 55 -10.43 -3.03 9.40
C ASP A 55 -9.19 -3.09 10.33
N LEU A 56 -8.02 -3.29 9.72
CA LEU A 56 -6.75 -3.34 10.44
C LEU A 56 -6.30 -1.97 10.95
N ALA A 57 -6.89 -0.85 10.50
CA ALA A 57 -6.60 0.47 11.06
C ALA A 57 -7.23 0.63 12.46
N SER A 58 -8.43 0.09 12.67
CA SER A 58 -9.11 0.09 13.98
C SER A 58 -8.75 -1.11 14.85
N THR A 59 -8.40 -2.25 14.24
CA THR A 59 -8.01 -3.49 14.95
C THR A 59 -6.70 -4.06 14.38
N PRO A 60 -5.54 -3.48 14.73
CA PRO A 60 -4.24 -3.88 14.19
C PRO A 60 -3.97 -5.38 14.39
N ALA A 61 -3.23 -5.98 13.45
CA ALA A 61 -2.78 -7.36 13.58
C ALA A 61 -2.02 -7.56 14.90
N PRO A 62 -2.09 -8.76 15.52
CA PRO A 62 -1.44 -8.98 16.81
C PRO A 62 0.09 -8.84 16.77
N TYR A 63 0.71 -9.00 15.59
CA TYR A 63 2.13 -8.78 15.35
C TYR A 63 2.37 -8.28 13.92
N ASP A 64 3.41 -7.47 13.71
CA ASP A 64 3.73 -6.86 12.40
C ASP A 64 4.09 -7.87 11.30
N TRP A 65 4.53 -9.07 11.69
CA TRP A 65 4.86 -10.15 10.76
C TRP A 65 3.66 -11.05 10.40
N LEU A 66 2.50 -10.81 11.00
CA LEU A 66 1.26 -11.50 10.66
C LEU A 66 0.45 -10.71 9.64
N GLN A 67 -0.01 -11.41 8.62
CA GLN A 67 -0.87 -10.86 7.59
C GLN A 67 -2.29 -11.38 7.79
N LEU A 68 -3.30 -10.53 7.62
CA LEU A 68 -4.68 -10.97 7.50
C LEU A 68 -4.83 -11.67 6.15
N LEU A 69 -5.26 -12.93 6.14
CA LEU A 69 -5.26 -13.75 4.93
C LEU A 69 -6.63 -13.87 4.27
N ALA A 70 -7.71 -13.66 5.02
CA ALA A 70 -9.09 -13.72 4.56
C ALA A 70 -9.96 -12.76 5.37
N ASP A 71 -11.18 -12.50 4.91
CA ASP A 71 -12.19 -11.82 5.72
C ASP A 71 -12.41 -12.57 7.04
N GLY A 72 -12.82 -11.82 8.07
CA GLY A 72 -13.17 -12.41 9.35
C GLY A 72 -14.49 -13.16 9.27
N VAL A 73 -14.80 -13.90 10.33
CA VAL A 73 -16.08 -14.59 10.51
C VAL A 73 -16.68 -14.26 11.86
N LYS A 74 -17.97 -13.96 11.86
CA LYS A 74 -18.76 -13.76 13.06
C LYS A 74 -19.64 -14.99 13.30
N ILE A 75 -19.52 -15.58 14.48
CA ILE A 75 -20.39 -16.68 14.94
C ILE A 75 -21.17 -16.27 16.18
N THR A 76 -22.36 -16.85 16.35
CA THR A 76 -23.27 -16.54 17.46
C THR A 76 -23.20 -17.55 18.60
N GLU A 77 -22.54 -18.69 18.40
CA GLU A 77 -22.46 -19.80 19.36
C GLU A 77 -21.07 -20.46 19.28
N PRO A 78 -20.59 -21.11 20.36
CA PRO A 78 -19.36 -21.89 20.34
C PRO A 78 -19.41 -23.01 19.28
N GLY A 79 -18.29 -23.32 18.66
CA GLY A 79 -18.23 -24.37 17.64
C GLY A 79 -16.91 -24.45 16.92
N GLN A 80 -16.75 -25.42 16.02
CA GLN A 80 -15.58 -25.50 15.17
C GLN A 80 -15.74 -24.55 13.98
N ILE A 81 -14.72 -23.71 13.77
CA ILE A 81 -14.59 -22.85 12.59
C ILE A 81 -13.42 -23.34 11.75
N CYS A 82 -13.63 -23.46 10.44
CA CYS A 82 -12.61 -23.84 9.48
C CYS A 82 -12.63 -22.87 8.31
N HIS A 83 -11.46 -22.63 7.72
CA HIS A 83 -11.30 -21.88 6.48
C HIS A 83 -10.44 -22.67 5.50
N SER A 84 -10.79 -22.62 4.20
CA SER A 84 -9.94 -23.17 3.15
C SER A 84 -8.59 -22.46 3.12
N PHE A 85 -7.51 -23.23 3.05
CA PHE A 85 -6.16 -22.70 3.20
C PHE A 85 -5.15 -23.48 2.37
N ARG A 86 -5.12 -23.18 1.07
CA ARG A 86 -4.14 -23.76 0.14
C ARG A 86 -2.71 -23.39 0.51
N GLY A 87 -2.51 -22.26 1.18
CA GLY A 87 -1.21 -21.76 1.66
C GLY A 87 -0.36 -22.81 2.41
N ALA A 88 -0.99 -23.76 3.10
CA ALA A 88 -0.30 -24.85 3.78
C ALA A 88 0.62 -25.67 2.86
N GLN A 89 0.27 -25.79 1.57
CA GLN A 89 1.09 -26.46 0.56
C GLN A 89 2.36 -25.67 0.20
N PHE A 90 2.34 -24.36 0.46
CA PHE A 90 3.36 -23.39 0.06
C PHE A 90 4.05 -22.77 1.28
N LYS A 91 4.25 -23.52 2.37
CA LYS A 91 4.97 -23.06 3.58
C LYS A 91 4.33 -21.87 4.30
N TRP A 92 3.09 -21.52 3.99
CA TRP A 92 2.33 -20.59 4.81
C TRP A 92 1.79 -21.32 6.04
N VAL A 93 1.84 -20.62 7.17
CA VAL A 93 1.27 -21.09 8.44
C VAL A 93 0.09 -20.20 8.79
N GLY A 94 -1.10 -20.78 8.74
CA GLY A 94 -2.34 -20.13 9.15
C GLY A 94 -2.60 -20.29 10.65
N THR A 95 -3.15 -19.27 11.29
CA THR A 95 -3.54 -19.25 12.70
C THR A 95 -4.81 -18.43 12.86
N ILE A 96 -5.79 -18.97 13.56
CA ILE A 96 -7.05 -18.28 13.82
C ILE A 96 -6.95 -17.52 15.14
N TYR A 97 -7.42 -16.27 15.12
CA TYR A 97 -7.51 -15.41 16.29
C TYR A 97 -8.97 -15.00 16.53
N GLN A 98 -9.33 -14.76 17.78
CA GLN A 98 -10.59 -14.17 18.19
C GLN A 98 -10.40 -12.71 18.59
N LEU A 99 -11.28 -11.82 18.16
CA LEU A 99 -11.30 -10.44 18.63
C LEU A 99 -12.04 -10.35 19.98
N MET A 100 -11.30 -10.05 21.04
CA MET A 100 -11.82 -9.81 22.39
C MET A 100 -11.34 -8.45 22.89
N ASP A 101 -12.25 -7.58 23.30
CA ASP A 101 -11.93 -6.25 23.86
C ASP A 101 -10.96 -5.44 22.99
N GLY A 102 -11.15 -5.48 21.67
CA GLY A 102 -10.30 -4.80 20.68
C GLY A 102 -8.93 -5.43 20.46
N LYS A 103 -8.67 -6.63 21.00
CA LYS A 103 -7.40 -7.35 20.86
C LYS A 103 -7.61 -8.75 20.28
N TRP A 104 -6.65 -9.17 19.46
CA TRP A 104 -6.64 -10.51 18.89
C TRP A 104 -6.05 -11.53 19.87
N VAL A 105 -6.84 -12.52 20.25
CA VAL A 105 -6.46 -13.63 21.12
C VAL A 105 -6.27 -14.88 20.26
N LYS A 106 -5.08 -15.48 20.30
CA LYS A 106 -4.73 -16.65 19.51
C LYS A 106 -5.55 -17.88 19.95
N LEU A 107 -6.11 -18.61 19.00
CA LEU A 107 -6.69 -19.93 19.25
C LEU A 107 -5.71 -21.05 18.91
N GLU A 108 -5.86 -22.18 19.59
CA GLU A 108 -5.25 -23.42 19.14
C GLU A 108 -5.82 -23.78 17.77
N THR A 109 -4.94 -23.84 16.79
CA THR A 109 -5.30 -23.95 15.38
C THR A 109 -4.63 -25.19 14.79
N THR A 110 -5.41 -26.02 14.11
CA THR A 110 -4.93 -27.20 13.40
C THR A 110 -5.02 -26.98 11.90
N THR A 111 -3.98 -27.34 11.17
CA THR A 111 -4.02 -27.42 9.71
C THR A 111 -4.18 -28.88 9.32
N SER A 112 -5.23 -29.20 8.57
CA SER A 112 -5.50 -30.57 8.12
C SER A 112 -5.75 -30.61 6.61
N ARG A 113 -5.39 -31.73 6.00
CA ARG A 113 -5.76 -32.03 4.60
C ARG A 113 -7.10 -32.73 4.62
N GLY A 114 -8.10 -32.17 3.94
CA GLY A 114 -9.40 -32.80 3.77
C GLY A 114 -9.29 -34.17 3.10
N THR A 115 -10.18 -35.09 3.47
CA THR A 115 -10.23 -36.46 2.92
C THR A 115 -11.05 -36.56 1.63
N SER A 116 -11.63 -35.46 1.14
CA SER A 116 -12.35 -35.42 -0.13
C SER A 116 -11.39 -35.45 -1.32
N GLU A 117 -11.90 -35.82 -2.50
CA GLU A 117 -11.12 -35.98 -3.74
C GLU A 117 -10.30 -34.73 -4.13
N GLU A 118 -10.71 -33.55 -3.67
CA GLU A 118 -10.04 -32.28 -3.97
C GLU A 118 -8.81 -31.97 -3.11
N ASN A 119 -8.46 -32.79 -2.11
CA ASN A 119 -7.23 -32.65 -1.33
C ASN A 119 -7.01 -31.24 -0.74
N GLN A 120 -8.10 -30.52 -0.45
CA GLN A 120 -8.00 -29.15 0.02
C GLN A 120 -7.48 -29.10 1.45
N TYR A 121 -6.53 -28.20 1.71
CA TYR A 121 -6.07 -27.93 3.06
C TYR A 121 -7.01 -26.96 3.72
N SER A 122 -7.29 -27.16 5.00
CA SER A 122 -8.08 -26.25 5.83
C SER A 122 -7.36 -25.95 7.13
N VAL A 123 -7.61 -24.75 7.63
CA VAL A 123 -7.17 -24.29 8.95
C VAL A 123 -8.40 -24.21 9.82
N CYS A 124 -8.39 -24.95 10.94
CA CYS A 124 -9.53 -25.07 11.84
C CYS A 124 -9.15 -24.70 13.28
N ALA A 125 -10.10 -24.16 14.03
CA ALA A 125 -9.99 -23.93 15.47
C ALA A 125 -11.34 -24.17 16.15
N VAL A 126 -11.30 -24.51 17.44
CA VAL A 126 -12.51 -24.55 18.28
C VAL A 126 -12.74 -23.15 18.84
N ALA A 127 -13.81 -22.50 18.39
CA ALA A 127 -14.26 -21.22 18.87
C ALA A 127 -15.02 -21.40 20.21
N PRO A 128 -14.50 -20.87 21.34
CA PRO A 128 -15.06 -21.15 22.67
C PRO A 128 -16.34 -20.37 22.97
N SER A 129 -16.63 -19.31 22.20
CA SER A 129 -17.77 -18.43 22.44
C SER A 129 -18.29 -17.79 21.14
N ALA A 130 -19.44 -17.11 21.23
CA ALA A 130 -19.82 -16.14 20.20
C ALA A 130 -18.72 -15.07 20.05
N GLY A 131 -18.53 -14.55 18.84
CA GLY A 131 -17.53 -13.52 18.59
C GLY A 131 -17.14 -13.38 17.12
N THR A 132 -16.18 -12.48 16.87
CA THR A 132 -15.52 -12.32 15.57
C THR A 132 -14.16 -12.99 15.61
N TYR A 133 -13.85 -13.72 14.54
CA TYR A 133 -12.62 -14.48 14.38
C TYR A 133 -12.00 -14.13 13.03
N ALA A 134 -10.69 -14.28 12.91
CA ALA A 134 -9.99 -14.01 11.65
C ALA A 134 -8.81 -14.97 11.46
N LEU A 135 -8.53 -15.30 10.19
CA LEU A 135 -7.38 -16.09 9.79
C LEU A 135 -6.20 -15.15 9.51
N PHE A 136 -5.18 -15.24 10.35
CA PHE A 136 -3.89 -14.61 10.11
C PHE A 136 -2.88 -15.66 9.66
N GLY A 137 -1.80 -15.24 9.03
CA GLY A 137 -0.69 -16.14 8.79
C GLY A 137 0.60 -15.46 8.40
N TYR A 138 1.62 -16.29 8.26
CA TYR A 138 2.98 -15.89 7.92
C TYR A 138 3.65 -16.97 7.08
N TYR A 139 4.65 -16.56 6.31
CA TYR A 139 5.40 -17.44 5.45
C TYR A 139 6.63 -18.00 6.18
N THR A 140 6.84 -19.32 6.10
CA THR A 140 7.99 -20.03 6.70
C THR A 140 8.92 -20.67 5.68
N GLY A 141 8.70 -20.42 4.39
CA GLY A 141 9.64 -20.84 3.37
C GLY A 141 10.96 -20.07 3.48
N PRO A 142 12.00 -20.48 2.73
CA PRO A 142 13.16 -19.61 2.57
C PRO A 142 12.63 -18.24 2.13
N ALA A 143 13.13 -17.15 2.71
CA ALA A 143 12.83 -15.81 2.21
C ALA A 143 12.89 -15.90 0.69
N GLU A 144 11.77 -15.57 0.01
CA GLU A 144 11.74 -15.65 -1.46
C GLU A 144 13.05 -15.05 -1.91
N ALA A 145 13.87 -15.84 -2.63
CA ALA A 145 15.16 -15.37 -3.08
C ALA A 145 14.83 -14.04 -3.73
N GLN A 146 15.22 -12.92 -3.09
CA GLN A 146 14.98 -11.62 -3.64
C GLN A 146 15.56 -11.77 -5.02
N LYS A 147 14.70 -11.74 -6.05
CA LYS A 147 15.13 -11.97 -7.42
C LYS A 147 16.30 -11.00 -7.54
N THR A 148 17.53 -11.52 -7.56
CA THR A 148 18.72 -10.69 -7.46
C THR A 148 18.74 -10.02 -8.80
N MET A 149 18.04 -8.90 -8.84
CA MET A 149 17.68 -8.30 -10.08
C MET A 149 19.00 -7.81 -10.64
N GLY A 150 19.38 -8.31 -11.80
CA GLY A 150 20.68 -7.98 -12.36
C GLY A 150 20.76 -6.47 -12.56
N VAL A 151 21.97 -5.91 -12.48
CA VAL A 151 22.21 -4.58 -13.05
C VAL A 151 21.87 -4.65 -14.54
N CYS A 152 21.09 -3.70 -15.06
CA CYS A 152 20.75 -3.70 -16.49
C CYS A 152 22.04 -3.66 -17.33
N SER A 153 22.16 -4.57 -18.32
CA SER A 153 23.36 -4.71 -19.14
C SER A 153 23.50 -3.64 -20.23
N THR A 154 22.43 -2.89 -20.48
CA THR A 154 22.37 -1.76 -21.43
C THR A 154 21.70 -0.58 -20.75
N GLN A 155 22.11 0.66 -21.08
CA GLN A 155 21.48 1.91 -20.61
C GLN A 155 20.00 1.91 -20.98
N THR A 156 19.17 1.42 -20.06
CA THR A 156 17.73 1.33 -20.28
C THR A 156 17.10 2.69 -20.04
N PHE A 157 17.75 3.52 -19.23
CA PHE A 157 17.30 4.87 -18.93
C PHE A 157 18.23 5.90 -19.57
N TYR A 158 17.69 6.79 -20.39
CA TYR A 158 18.37 7.95 -20.95
C TYR A 158 17.70 9.24 -20.45
N ASP A 159 18.49 10.32 -20.32
CA ASP A 159 18.06 11.60 -19.77
C ASP A 159 17.50 11.53 -18.34
N LYS A 160 18.36 11.76 -17.34
CA LYS A 160 18.06 11.64 -15.91
C LYS A 160 18.36 12.96 -15.22
N ARG A 161 17.36 13.56 -14.56
CA ARG A 161 17.52 14.87 -13.93
C ARG A 161 16.73 14.96 -12.65
N VAL A 162 17.22 15.82 -11.76
CA VAL A 162 16.48 16.25 -10.58
C VAL A 162 16.43 17.77 -10.62
N GLY A 163 15.23 18.31 -10.69
CA GLY A 163 14.99 19.75 -10.60
C GLY A 163 14.45 20.11 -9.24
N TYR A 164 14.65 21.34 -8.79
CA TYR A 164 13.93 21.84 -7.62
C TYR A 164 13.52 23.31 -7.71
N VAL A 165 12.49 23.67 -6.94
CA VAL A 165 12.08 25.06 -6.67
C VAL A 165 11.99 25.29 -5.17
N ASP A 166 12.29 26.52 -4.77
CA ASP A 166 12.19 27.02 -3.40
C ASP A 166 10.91 27.85 -3.28
N ASP A 167 9.93 27.32 -2.54
CA ASP A 167 8.65 28.00 -2.20
C ASP A 167 8.40 27.92 -0.68
N GLY A 168 9.46 28.12 0.10
CA GLY A 168 9.46 27.95 1.56
C GLY A 168 9.91 26.55 2.02
N ASP A 169 9.64 25.53 1.20
CA ASP A 169 10.26 24.20 1.23
C ASP A 169 10.93 23.94 -0.13
N TYR A 170 11.80 22.93 -0.21
CA TYR A 170 12.42 22.49 -1.46
C TYR A 170 11.57 21.41 -2.13
N TYR A 171 10.99 21.71 -3.28
CA TYR A 171 10.21 20.77 -4.09
C TYR A 171 11.08 20.16 -5.17
N TYR A 172 11.27 18.84 -5.14
CA TYR A 172 12.10 18.12 -6.11
C TYR A 172 11.25 17.39 -7.13
N GLN A 173 11.72 17.37 -8.38
CA GLN A 173 11.14 16.59 -9.46
C GLN A 173 12.20 15.65 -10.02
N ILE A 174 11.94 14.33 -9.95
CA ILE A 174 12.81 13.33 -10.58
C ILE A 174 12.28 13.01 -11.98
N PHE A 175 13.18 13.07 -12.95
CA PHE A 175 12.91 12.78 -14.36
C PHE A 175 13.82 11.65 -14.84
N ALA A 176 13.25 10.64 -15.50
CA ALA A 176 13.98 9.64 -16.27
C ALA A 176 13.18 9.20 -17.51
N ARG A 177 13.85 8.98 -18.63
CA ARG A 177 13.24 8.43 -19.85
C ARG A 177 13.81 7.05 -20.18
N ALA A 178 13.01 6.13 -20.72
CA ALA A 178 13.47 4.80 -21.13
C ALA A 178 12.75 4.33 -22.40
N PRO A 179 13.38 3.55 -23.30
CA PRO A 179 12.69 2.87 -24.38
C PRO A 179 11.94 1.68 -23.76
N MET A 180 10.62 1.81 -23.62
CA MET A 180 9.80 0.81 -22.94
C MET A 180 8.70 0.28 -23.84
N ASN A 181 8.35 -0.99 -23.64
CA ASN A 181 7.14 -1.54 -24.22
C ASN A 181 5.92 -0.96 -23.52
N VAL A 182 4.83 -0.78 -24.27
CA VAL A 182 3.53 -0.40 -23.71
C VAL A 182 3.13 -1.41 -22.63
N GLY A 183 2.72 -0.92 -21.46
CA GLY A 183 2.30 -1.78 -20.34
C GLY A 183 3.41 -2.20 -19.39
N GLU A 184 4.69 -1.92 -19.67
CA GLU A 184 5.76 -2.19 -18.71
C GLU A 184 5.71 -1.23 -17.52
N THR A 185 6.03 -1.77 -16.35
CA THR A 185 6.11 -1.05 -15.08
C THR A 185 7.55 -0.70 -14.75
N ILE A 186 7.81 0.56 -14.40
CA ILE A 186 9.03 0.98 -13.70
C ILE A 186 8.71 1.27 -12.25
N THR A 187 9.57 0.81 -11.34
CA THR A 187 9.57 1.27 -9.95
C THR A 187 10.75 2.19 -9.68
N VAL A 188 10.53 3.31 -8.99
CA VAL A 188 11.61 4.21 -8.56
C VAL A 188 11.74 4.19 -7.05
N GLU A 189 12.96 3.96 -6.59
CA GLU A 189 13.34 3.97 -5.18
C GLU A 189 14.34 5.09 -4.91
N ILE A 190 14.10 5.88 -3.88
CA ILE A 190 15.12 6.79 -3.34
C ILE A 190 15.98 5.99 -2.36
N VAL A 191 17.23 5.74 -2.73
CA VAL A 191 18.18 4.92 -1.95
C VAL A 191 18.85 5.75 -0.86
N SER A 192 19.26 6.97 -1.19
CA SER A 192 19.92 7.88 -0.25
C SER A 192 19.84 9.34 -0.70
N THR A 193 20.02 10.27 0.24
CA THR A 193 20.20 11.70 -0.04
C THR A 193 21.47 12.21 0.66
N ASP A 194 21.95 13.38 0.23
CA ASP A 194 22.93 14.19 0.95
C ASP A 194 22.36 15.61 1.12
N PRO A 195 22.10 16.09 2.35
CA PRO A 195 22.33 15.41 3.63
C PRO A 195 21.42 14.17 3.79
N ALA A 196 21.88 13.17 4.56
CA ALA A 196 21.15 11.91 4.74
C ALA A 196 19.87 12.09 5.57
N GLU A 197 19.88 13.09 6.44
CA GLU A 197 18.78 13.48 7.31
C GLU A 197 17.54 13.93 6.54
N ALA A 198 17.73 14.45 5.32
CA ALA A 198 16.63 14.85 4.45
C ALA A 198 15.69 13.66 4.11
N LEU A 199 16.19 12.42 4.01
CA LEU A 199 15.34 11.23 3.83
C LEU A 199 14.31 11.05 4.94
N ALA A 200 14.65 11.40 6.18
CA ALA A 200 13.73 11.26 7.31
C ALA A 200 12.55 12.25 7.24
N THR A 201 12.69 13.30 6.43
CA THR A 201 11.64 14.29 6.16
C THR A 201 10.78 13.93 4.95
N LEU A 202 11.19 12.97 4.14
CA LEU A 202 10.41 12.49 2.99
C LEU A 202 9.28 11.59 3.47
N ASP A 203 8.06 11.85 3.00
CA ASP A 203 6.92 10.95 3.25
C ASP A 203 7.26 9.55 2.72
N THR A 204 6.99 8.50 3.50
CA THR A 204 7.30 7.10 3.16
C THR A 204 6.60 6.62 1.89
N SER A 205 5.56 7.34 1.46
CA SER A 205 4.89 7.15 0.17
C SER A 205 5.75 7.53 -1.05
N SER A 206 6.82 8.33 -0.86
CA SER A 206 7.72 8.84 -1.91
C SER A 206 8.76 7.81 -2.38
N PHE A 207 8.85 6.67 -1.71
CA PHE A 207 9.96 5.73 -1.88
C PHE A 207 9.73 4.66 -2.92
N ASN A 208 8.51 4.46 -3.41
CA ASN A 208 8.21 3.46 -4.44
C ASN A 208 7.08 3.96 -5.34
N TYR A 209 7.44 4.50 -6.49
CA TYR A 209 6.47 4.94 -7.49
C TYR A 209 6.44 3.99 -8.68
N THR A 210 5.24 3.64 -9.15
CA THR A 210 5.01 2.76 -10.30
C THR A 210 4.30 3.50 -11.42
N SER A 211 4.90 3.53 -12.61
CA SER A 211 4.27 4.07 -13.83
C SER A 211 4.25 3.06 -14.96
N VAL A 212 3.24 3.18 -15.83
CA VAL A 212 2.97 2.29 -16.96
C VAL A 212 3.18 3.05 -18.27
N SER A 213 4.07 2.54 -19.13
CA SER A 213 4.38 3.14 -20.44
C SER A 213 3.16 3.22 -21.36
N THR A 214 2.92 4.39 -21.95
CA THR A 214 1.85 4.67 -22.94
C THR A 214 2.31 4.58 -24.40
N GLY A 215 3.60 4.34 -24.66
CA GLY A 215 4.10 3.97 -25.99
C GLY A 215 4.46 5.10 -26.97
N VAL A 216 4.48 6.36 -26.56
CA VAL A 216 4.92 7.49 -27.40
C VAL A 216 6.24 8.05 -26.84
N ASP A 217 7.35 7.84 -27.56
CA ASP A 217 8.70 8.39 -27.30
C ASP A 217 9.25 8.30 -25.86
N GLY A 218 9.14 7.10 -25.29
CA GLY A 218 9.73 6.75 -24.01
C GLY A 218 8.89 7.26 -22.83
N LEU A 219 8.68 6.39 -21.85
CA LEU A 219 7.92 6.76 -20.66
C LEU A 219 8.62 7.92 -19.95
N LEU A 220 7.89 9.00 -19.73
CA LEU A 220 8.25 10.07 -18.79
C LEU A 220 7.74 9.64 -17.42
N PHE A 221 8.66 9.33 -16.51
CA PHE A 221 8.28 9.22 -15.11
C PHE A 221 8.54 10.57 -14.42
N PHE A 222 7.62 10.90 -13.53
CA PHE A 222 7.59 12.14 -12.77
C PHE A 222 7.29 11.77 -11.33
N GLN A 223 8.21 12.10 -10.41
CA GLN A 223 7.96 12.04 -8.98
C GLN A 223 8.25 13.38 -8.37
N GLU A 224 7.30 13.87 -7.58
CA GLU A 224 7.47 15.03 -6.73
C GLU A 224 7.63 14.61 -5.29
N PHE A 225 8.54 15.28 -4.59
CA PHE A 225 8.62 15.22 -3.14
C PHE A 225 9.11 16.57 -2.62
N SER A 226 8.74 16.90 -1.40
CA SER A 226 9.29 18.08 -0.71
C SER A 226 10.30 17.66 0.35
N SER A 227 11.27 18.52 0.61
CA SER A 227 12.14 18.43 1.77
C SER A 227 12.30 19.81 2.39
N THR A 228 12.47 19.83 3.71
CA THR A 228 12.82 21.05 4.46
C THR A 228 14.30 21.41 4.32
N GLU A 229 15.11 20.53 3.74
CA GLU A 229 16.55 20.73 3.55
C GLU A 229 16.94 20.69 2.06
N LEU A 230 17.93 21.49 1.70
CA LEU A 230 18.49 21.50 0.36
C LEU A 230 19.34 20.24 0.15
N LEU A 231 19.04 19.49 -0.90
CA LEU A 231 19.77 18.30 -1.28
C LEU A 231 20.96 18.68 -2.16
N ASN A 232 22.16 18.27 -1.75
CA ASN A 232 23.35 18.29 -2.59
C ASN A 232 23.28 17.18 -3.65
N SER A 233 22.81 16.00 -3.25
CA SER A 233 22.64 14.87 -4.16
C SER A 233 21.53 13.93 -3.70
N ILE A 234 21.01 13.17 -4.66
CA ILE A 234 20.04 12.10 -4.43
C ILE A 234 20.45 10.87 -5.23
N THR A 235 20.50 9.73 -4.54
CA THR A 235 20.69 8.43 -5.16
C THR A 235 19.34 7.77 -5.37
N ILE A 236 18.99 7.52 -6.62
CA ILE A 236 17.79 6.80 -7.01
C ILE A 236 18.16 5.44 -7.60
N ARG A 237 17.25 4.47 -7.47
CA ARG A 237 17.31 3.18 -8.13
C ARG A 237 16.04 2.98 -8.95
N LEU A 238 16.23 2.70 -10.22
CA LEU A 238 15.16 2.47 -11.19
C LEU A 238 15.07 0.97 -11.47
N TYR A 239 13.88 0.42 -11.29
CA TYR A 239 13.57 -1.00 -11.41
C TYR A 239 12.73 -1.20 -12.67
N THR A 240 13.06 -2.20 -13.47
CA THR A 240 12.13 -2.78 -14.45
C THR A 240 11.62 -4.12 -13.91
N SER A 241 10.84 -4.86 -14.70
CA SER A 241 10.44 -6.23 -14.37
C SER A 241 11.61 -7.23 -14.31
N SER A 242 12.80 -6.85 -14.82
CA SER A 242 13.90 -7.80 -15.07
C SER A 242 15.28 -7.35 -14.58
N CYS A 243 15.54 -6.05 -14.45
CA CYS A 243 16.84 -5.48 -14.06
C CYS A 243 16.67 -4.12 -13.35
N TYR A 244 17.70 -3.66 -12.61
CA TYR A 244 17.74 -2.32 -12.03
C TYR A 244 18.96 -1.50 -12.51
N GLU A 245 18.86 -0.19 -12.42
CA GLU A 245 19.98 0.76 -12.54
C GLU A 245 19.96 1.74 -11.38
N GLN A 246 21.13 2.21 -10.92
CA GLN A 246 21.25 3.15 -9.81
C GLN A 246 22.01 4.40 -10.27
N TYR A 247 21.53 5.56 -9.83
CA TYR A 247 22.03 6.86 -10.24
C TYR A 247 22.16 7.79 -9.04
N THR A 248 23.27 8.51 -8.95
CA THR A 248 23.40 9.67 -8.07
C THR A 248 23.27 10.93 -8.92
N LEU A 249 22.31 11.79 -8.59
CA LEU A 249 21.95 12.99 -9.33
C LEU A 249 22.11 14.21 -8.43
N GLU A 250 22.58 15.32 -9.00
CA GLU A 250 22.67 16.61 -8.33
C GLU A 250 21.44 17.47 -8.70
N PRO A 251 20.65 17.93 -7.72
CA PRO A 251 19.49 18.77 -7.99
C PRO A 251 19.87 20.10 -8.64
N THR A 252 19.14 20.50 -9.67
CA THR A 252 19.34 21.77 -10.39
C THR A 252 18.20 22.75 -10.08
N TYR A 253 18.55 23.96 -9.65
CA TYR A 253 17.57 25.02 -9.31
C TYR A 253 16.81 25.53 -10.55
N GLY A 254 15.51 25.78 -10.39
CA GLY A 254 14.68 26.46 -11.39
C GLY A 254 14.25 25.57 -12.56
N TYR A 255 14.42 24.26 -12.43
CA TYR A 255 14.09 23.28 -13.47
C TYR A 255 12.84 22.49 -13.09
N ILE A 256 11.68 23.17 -13.06
CA ILE A 256 10.39 22.45 -13.04
C ILE A 256 9.97 22.21 -14.48
N PHE A 257 9.70 20.94 -14.80
CA PHE A 257 9.12 20.60 -16.09
C PHE A 257 7.66 21.06 -16.10
N PRO A 258 7.20 21.77 -17.14
CA PRO A 258 5.77 21.98 -17.31
C PRO A 258 5.12 20.60 -17.35
N LEU A 259 4.15 20.37 -16.47
CA LEU A 259 3.32 19.17 -16.49
C LEU A 259 2.77 19.03 -17.92
N PRO A 260 2.82 17.83 -18.53
CA PRO A 260 2.11 17.61 -19.78
C PRO A 260 0.62 17.91 -19.53
N GLU A 261 0.06 18.86 -20.30
CA GLU A 261 -1.37 19.21 -20.29
C GLU A 261 -2.25 18.01 -20.67
#